data_AF-A0A1F9LP19-F1
#
_entry.id   AF-A0A1F9LP19-F1
#
_cell.length_a   1.000
_cell.length_b   1.000
_cell.length_c   1.000
_cell.angle_alpha   90.00
_cell.angle_beta   90.00
_cell.angle_gamma   90.00
#
_symmetry.space_group_name_H-M   'P 1'
#
loop_
_entity.id
_entity.type
_entity.pdbx_description
1 polymer ?
#
loop_
_entity_poly.entity_id
_entity_poly.type
_entity_poly.pdbx_seq_one_letter_code
_entity_poly.pdbx_strand_id
1 'polypeptide(L)' 'MTKLLEKAFSEASMLPELEQNALAKWLLDELHSEAKWQAVFAESEDILEKLAGEALDERRKGKTAPLDPNRL' A
#
# COMPACT_ATOMS: atom_id res chain seq x y z
N MET A 1 -6.56 -22.66 6.59
CA MET A 1 -7.08 -21.28 6.57
C MET A 1 -7.06 -20.78 8.00
N THR A 2 -6.90 -19.47 8.26
CA THR A 2 -7.01 -18.99 9.64
C THR A 2 -8.48 -18.99 10.05
N LYS A 3 -8.78 -19.12 11.35
CA LYS A 3 -10.18 -19.09 11.85
C LYS A 3 -10.92 -17.83 11.42
N LEU A 4 -10.21 -16.70 11.33
CA LEU A 4 -10.78 -15.44 10.88
C LEU A 4 -11.13 -15.46 9.39
N LEU A 5 -10.23 -15.99 8.56
CA LEU A 5 -10.48 -16.09 7.12
C LEU A 5 -11.60 -17.10 6.81
N GLU A 6 -11.69 -18.20 7.56
CA GLU A 6 -12.82 -19.14 7.49
C GLU A 6 -14.15 -18.45 7.79
N LYS A 7 -14.21 -17.68 8.86
CA LYS A 7 -15.41 -16.90 9.22
C LYS A 7 -15.78 -15.90 8.11
N ALA A 8 -14.80 -15.20 7.55
CA ALA A 8 -15.03 -14.24 6.47
C ALA A 8 -15.63 -14.91 5.22
N PHE A 9 -15.09 -16.06 4.79
CA PHE A 9 -15.67 -16.82 3.67
C PHE A 9 -17.07 -17.35 3.98
N SER A 10 -17.30 -17.84 5.20
CA SER A 10 -18.63 -18.27 5.64
C SER A 10 -19.64 -17.12 5.54
N GLU A 11 -19.30 -15.92 6.01
CA GLU A 11 -20.17 -14.75 5.91
C GLU A 11 -20.38 -14.30 4.46
N ALA A 12 -19.30 -14.23 3.67
CA ALA A 12 -19.36 -13.87 2.25
C ALA A 12 -20.26 -14.81 1.44
N SER A 13 -20.19 -16.12 1.71
CA SER A 13 -21.00 -17.12 0.98
C SER A 13 -22.51 -17.00 1.19
N MET A 14 -22.95 -16.26 2.21
CA MET A 14 -24.37 -15.99 2.46
C MET A 14 -24.92 -14.81 1.63
N LEU A 15 -24.04 -14.05 0.96
CA LEU A 15 -24.44 -12.92 0.12
C LEU A 15 -25.06 -13.39 -1.21
N PRO A 16 -25.85 -12.55 -1.90
CA PRO A 16 -26.25 -12.82 -3.28
C PRO A 16 -25.04 -13.01 -4.21
N GLU A 17 -25.19 -13.82 -5.26
CA GLU A 17 -24.09 -14.17 -6.19
C GLU A 17 -23.38 -12.94 -6.77
N LEU A 18 -24.13 -11.88 -7.10
CA LEU A 18 -23.57 -10.63 -7.62
C LEU A 18 -22.61 -9.98 -6.60
N GLU A 19 -23.00 -9.97 -5.32
CA GLU A 19 -22.20 -9.39 -4.25
C GLU A 19 -20.99 -10.27 -3.91
N GLN A 20 -21.14 -11.60 -3.96
CA GLN A 20 -20.02 -12.53 -3.83
C GLN A 20 -18.97 -12.29 -4.91
N ASN A 21 -19.40 -12.15 -6.16
CA ASN A 21 -18.50 -11.90 -7.29
C ASN A 21 -17.83 -10.52 -7.18
N ALA A 22 -18.56 -9.50 -6.74
CA ALA A 22 -17.98 -8.17 -6.51
C ALA A 22 -16.91 -8.20 -5.41
N LEU A 23 -17.19 -8.87 -4.29
CA LEU A 23 -16.25 -9.03 -3.19
C LEU A 23 -15.02 -9.84 -3.61
N ALA A 24 -15.22 -10.94 -4.33
CA ALA A 24 -14.13 -11.79 -4.83
C ALA A 24 -13.22 -11.01 -5.77
N LYS A 25 -13.79 -10.24 -6.70
CA LYS A 25 -13.01 -9.40 -7.62
C LYS A 25 -12.18 -8.37 -6.85
N TRP A 26 -12.81 -7.64 -5.92
CA TRP A 26 -12.11 -6.65 -5.11
C TRP A 26 -10.95 -7.26 -4.31
N LEU A 27 -11.17 -8.40 -3.66
CA LEU A 27 -10.13 -9.07 -2.87
C LEU A 27 -8.95 -9.55 -3.74
N LEU A 28 -9.23 -10.10 -4.91
CA LEU A 28 -8.18 -10.54 -5.84
C LEU A 28 -7.37 -9.35 -6.37
N ASP A 29 -8.04 -8.26 -6.72
CA ASP A 29 -7.38 -7.03 -7.18
C ASP A 29 -6.48 -6.45 -6.08
N GLU A 30 -6.94 -6.44 -4.83
CA GLU A 30 -6.16 -5.96 -3.67
C GLU A 30 -4.91 -6.84 -3.44
N LEU A 31 -5.06 -8.17 -3.46
CA LEU A 31 -3.93 -9.09 -3.29
C LEU A 31 -2.88 -8.93 -4.40
N HIS A 32 -3.30 -8.72 -5.65
CA HIS A 32 -2.38 -8.46 -6.74
C HIS A 32 -1.71 -7.09 -6.65
N SER A 33 -2.46 -6.05 -6.26
CA SER A 33 -1.93 -4.72 -6.01
C SER A 33 -0.83 -4.76 -4.96
N GLU A 34 -1.09 -5.46 -3.85
CA GLU A 34 -0.16 -5.51 -2.73
C GLU A 34 1.07 -6.36 -3.01
N ALA A 35 0.91 -7.49 -3.72
CA ALA A 35 2.06 -8.26 -4.21
C ALA A 35 2.95 -7.43 -5.15
N LYS A 36 2.34 -6.63 -6.04
CA LYS A 36 3.08 -5.74 -6.95
C LYS A 36 3.81 -4.64 -6.19
N TRP A 37 3.16 -4.00 -5.21
CA TRP A 37 3.79 -2.98 -4.38
C TRP A 37 4.96 -3.54 -3.60
N GLN A 38 4.80 -4.72 -2.99
CA GLN A 38 5.87 -5.37 -2.25
C GLN A 38 7.09 -5.67 -3.14
N ALA A 39 6.87 -6.14 -4.37
CA ALA A 39 7.94 -6.39 -5.32
C ALA A 39 8.68 -5.10 -5.72
N VAL A 40 7.94 -4.07 -6.15
CA VAL A 40 8.53 -2.78 -6.58
C VAL A 40 9.25 -2.10 -5.41
N PHE A 41 8.69 -2.17 -4.20
CA PHE A 41 9.31 -1.59 -3.02
C PHE A 41 10.61 -2.30 -2.65
N ALA A 42 10.66 -3.63 -2.71
CA ALA A 42 11.87 -4.40 -2.44
C ALA A 42 13.02 -4.07 -3.41
N GLU A 43 12.70 -3.67 -4.64
CA GLU A 43 13.68 -3.25 -5.66
C GLU A 43 14.07 -1.76 -5.57
N SER A 44 13.45 -0.98 -4.67
CA SER A 44 13.58 0.47 -4.63
C SER A 44 14.65 1.00 -3.67
N GLU A 45 15.36 0.14 -2.94
CA GLU A 45 16.31 0.52 -1.87
C GLU A 45 17.33 1.57 -2.34
N ASP A 46 18.04 1.31 -3.45
CA ASP A 46 19.07 2.23 -3.98
C ASP A 46 18.51 3.62 -4.32
N ILE A 47 17.32 3.68 -4.91
CA ILE A 47 16.68 4.95 -5.31
C ILE A 47 16.20 5.70 -4.06
N LEU A 48 15.60 4.99 -3.10
CA LEU A 48 15.17 5.58 -1.85
C LEU A 48 16.35 6.09 -1.02
N GLU A 49 17.47 5.37 -0.98
CA GLU A 49 18.71 5.81 -0.33
C GLU A 49 19.22 7.10 -0.97
N LYS A 50 19.26 7.15 -2.31
CA LYS A 50 19.67 8.35 -3.05
C LYS A 50 18.77 9.54 -2.72
N LEU A 51 17.45 9.37 -2.76
CA LEU A 51 16.49 10.43 -2.44
C LEU A 51 16.64 10.93 -1.00
N ALA A 52 16.85 10.02 -0.04
CA ALA A 52 17.11 10.38 1.35
C ALA A 52 18.43 11.16 1.48
N GLY A 53 19.47 10.74 0.77
CA GLY A 53 20.75 11.43 0.68
C GLY A 53 20.60 12.86 0.17
N GLU A 54 19.90 13.05 -0.94
CA GLU A 54 19.60 14.35 -1.54
C GLU A 54 18.85 15.28 -0.57
N ALA A 55 17.78 14.79 0.08
CA ALA A 55 17.01 15.56 1.05
C ALA A 55 17.86 16.02 2.25
N LEU A 56 18.73 15.15 2.76
CA LEU A 56 19.67 15.50 3.84
C LEU A 56 20.69 16.55 3.38
N ASP A 57 21.15 16.45 2.14
CA ASP A 57 22.08 17.40 1.52
C ASP A 57 21.46 18.78 1.35
N GLU A 58 20.21 18.85 0.91
CA GLU A 58 19.45 20.09 0.80
C GLU A 58 19.25 20.75 2.16
N ARG A 59 18.93 19.96 3.20
CA ARG A 59 18.82 20.46 4.56
C ARG A 59 20.14 21.04 5.06
N ARG A 60 21.26 20.33 4.85
CA ARG A 60 22.60 20.83 5.20
C ARG A 60 22.95 22.14 4.50
N LYS A 61 22.48 22.31 3.26
CA LYS A 61 22.69 23.53 2.45
C LYS A 61 21.68 24.64 2.76
N GLY A 62 20.79 24.47 3.74
CA GLY A 62 19.77 25.45 4.11
C GLY A 62 18.67 25.64 3.06
N LYS A 63 18.46 24.65 2.16
CA LYS A 63 17.48 24.71 1.07
C LYS A 63 16.10 24.20 1.45
N THR A 64 15.91 23.74 2.69
CA THR A 64 14.64 23.22 3.19
C THR A 64 13.89 24.26 4.02
N ALA A 65 12.56 24.24 3.97
CA ALA A 65 11.70 25.03 4.85
C ALA A 65 10.89 24.13 5.80
N PRO A 66 10.45 24.64 6.97
CA PRO A 66 9.48 23.94 7.79
C PRO A 66 8.20 23.60 7.00
N LEU A 67 7.66 22.40 7.21
CA LEU A 67 6.38 22.00 6.64
C LEU A 67 5.26 22.82 7.28
N ASP A 68 4.43 23.48 6.48
CA ASP A 68 3.19 24.13 6.92
C ASP A 68 1.99 23.28 6.47
N PRO A 69 1.36 22.52 7.38
CA PRO A 69 0.25 21.63 7.04
C PRO A 69 -0.98 22.35 6.47
N ASN A 70 -1.12 23.65 6.71
CA ASN A 70 -2.27 24.43 6.21
C ASN A 70 -2.11 24.86 4.74
N ARG A 71 -0.96 24.55 4.13
CA ARG A 71 -0.63 24.90 2.74
C ARG A 71 -0.40 23.67 1.84
N LEU A 72 -0.82 22.49 2.33
CA LEU A 72 -0.80 21.23 1.60
C LEU A 72 -2.03 21.09 0.69
#